data_AF-A0A9W6TMC2-F1
#
_entry.id   AF-A0A9W6TMC2-F1
#
_cell.length_a   1.000
_cell.length_b   1.000
_cell.length_c   1.000
_cell.angle_alpha   90.00
_cell.angle_beta   90.00
_cell.angle_gamma   90.00
#
_symmetry.space_group_name_H-M   'P 1'
#
loop_
_entity.id
_entity.type
_entity.pdbx_description
1 polymer ?
#
loop_
_entity_poly.entity_id
_entity_poly.type
_entity_poly.pdbx_seq_one_letter_code
_entity_poly.pdbx_strand_id
1 'polypeptide(L)'
;MVLLPELNAVFGEDALVDVQRLNAQRFERDGLFAVTYHPLAMHVERRLAADVNYFENEHTDLTPHDLVILGGTFDHLHNGHKKLLSLAVSLCAHRMIIGVTADSMLRKKSHAELLEPLERRKSAVRAYLTFLNPDLVLDIVTIEDPFGPAIVIPEAAAMVVSTETLGGAAKINSIREERGLPKLHIFACRRTESSTLSSSCIRDKIAASRSC
;
A
#
# COMPACT_ATOMS: atom_id res chain seq x y z
N MET A 1 35.39 2.75 -19.87
CA MET A 1 35.81 2.62 -18.46
C MET A 1 35.45 1.22 -18.01
N VAL A 2 36.36 0.22 -18.04
CA VAL A 2 36.02 -1.07 -17.40
C VAL A 2 36.24 -0.94 -15.91
N LEU A 3 35.22 -1.38 -15.19
CA LEU A 3 35.07 -1.26 -13.76
C LEU A 3 36.10 -2.17 -13.05
N LEU A 4 36.46 -1.82 -11.82
CA LEU A 4 37.53 -2.50 -11.07
C LEU A 4 37.26 -4.01 -10.83
N PRO A 5 38.29 -4.77 -10.41
CA PRO A 5 38.18 -6.22 -10.20
C PRO A 5 37.13 -6.65 -9.17
N GLU A 6 36.76 -5.75 -8.26
CA GLU A 6 35.81 -6.00 -7.17
C GLU A 6 34.34 -6.05 -7.63
N LEU A 7 34.06 -5.63 -8.87
CA LEU A 7 32.73 -5.73 -9.43
C LEU A 7 32.42 -7.18 -9.79
N ASN A 8 31.48 -7.78 -9.06
CA ASN A 8 31.05 -9.18 -9.24
C ASN A 8 29.63 -9.31 -9.84
N ALA A 9 28.86 -8.22 -9.83
CA ALA A 9 27.48 -8.20 -10.30
C ALA A 9 27.13 -6.88 -10.98
N VAL A 10 26.27 -6.94 -12.00
CA VAL A 10 25.68 -5.78 -12.68
C VAL A 10 24.16 -5.93 -12.66
N PHE A 11 23.50 -4.86 -12.22
CA PHE A 11 22.04 -4.72 -12.28
C PHE A 11 21.70 -3.75 -13.41
N GLY A 12 20.82 -4.14 -14.31
CA GLY A 12 20.47 -3.30 -15.46
C GLY A 12 19.11 -3.62 -16.07
N GLU A 13 18.66 -2.77 -16.98
CA GLU A 13 17.54 -3.09 -17.86
C GLU A 13 18.06 -3.85 -19.08
N ASP A 14 17.34 -4.90 -19.50
CA ASP A 14 17.77 -5.80 -20.55
C ASP A 14 17.98 -5.09 -21.90
N ALA A 15 17.25 -3.99 -22.13
CA ALA A 15 17.40 -3.17 -23.34
C ALA A 15 18.61 -2.22 -23.29
N LEU A 16 19.18 -1.96 -22.11
CA LEU A 16 20.20 -0.93 -21.90
C LEU A 16 21.57 -1.50 -21.52
N VAL A 17 21.63 -2.76 -21.05
CA VAL A 17 22.88 -3.38 -20.57
C VAL A 17 23.24 -4.62 -21.39
N ASP A 18 24.26 -4.48 -22.23
CA ASP A 18 24.90 -5.60 -22.93
C ASP A 18 26.00 -6.22 -22.06
N VAL A 19 25.61 -7.19 -21.23
CA VAL A 19 26.55 -7.90 -20.34
C VAL A 19 27.58 -8.73 -21.11
N GLN A 20 27.24 -9.21 -22.31
CA GLN A 20 28.17 -10.03 -23.10
C GLN A 20 29.33 -9.17 -23.58
N ARG A 21 29.03 -7.99 -24.13
CA ARG A 21 30.04 -6.99 -24.50
C ARG A 21 30.83 -6.50 -23.30
N LEU A 22 30.19 -6.28 -22.15
CA LEU A 22 30.88 -5.87 -20.93
C LEU A 22 31.90 -6.93 -20.46
N ASN A 23 31.50 -8.21 -20.45
CA ASN A 23 32.36 -9.31 -20.06
C ASN A 23 33.50 -9.55 -21.06
N ALA A 24 33.24 -9.43 -22.36
CA ALA A 24 34.27 -9.50 -23.39
C ALA A 24 35.35 -8.42 -23.18
N GLN A 25 34.94 -7.17 -22.93
CA GLN A 25 35.86 -6.06 -22.66
C GLN A 25 36.67 -6.26 -21.37
N ARG A 26 36.05 -6.80 -20.31
CA ARG A 26 36.74 -7.11 -19.05
C ARG A 26 37.83 -8.17 -19.24
N PHE A 27 37.55 -9.19 -20.03
CA PHE A 27 38.48 -10.27 -20.30
C PHE A 27 39.62 -9.83 -21.23
N GLU A 28 39.29 -9.22 -22.38
CA GLU A 28 40.26 -8.85 -23.41
C GLU A 28 41.25 -7.77 -22.95
N ARG A 29 40.77 -6.80 -22.17
CA ARG A 29 41.59 -5.64 -21.79
C ARG A 29 42.40 -5.87 -20.52
N ASP A 30 41.77 -6.47 -19.50
CA ASP A 30 42.29 -6.46 -18.14
C ASP A 30 42.38 -7.88 -17.52
N GLY A 31 42.04 -8.94 -18.27
CA GLY A 31 42.07 -10.33 -17.78
C GLY A 31 41.11 -10.60 -16.62
N LEU A 32 40.07 -9.77 -16.47
CA LEU A 32 39.14 -9.82 -15.34
C LEU A 32 38.04 -10.86 -15.55
N PHE A 33 37.57 -11.44 -14.43
CA PHE A 33 36.47 -12.38 -14.44
C PHE A 33 35.14 -11.72 -14.89
N ALA A 34 34.26 -12.57 -15.43
CA ALA A 34 32.93 -12.19 -15.85
C ALA A 34 32.06 -11.78 -14.65
N VAL A 35 31.28 -10.73 -14.82
CA VAL A 35 30.27 -10.28 -13.85
C VAL A 35 28.97 -11.05 -14.05
N THR A 36 28.27 -11.31 -12.95
CA THR A 36 26.90 -11.86 -12.99
C THR A 36 25.92 -10.74 -13.36
N TYR A 37 25.03 -10.98 -14.32
CA TYR A 37 23.97 -10.02 -14.64
C TYR A 37 22.67 -10.38 -13.93
N HIS A 38 22.07 -9.37 -13.32
CA HIS A 38 20.79 -9.46 -12.66
C HIS A 38 19.83 -8.45 -13.31
N PRO A 39 18.83 -8.90 -14.08
CA PRO A 39 17.83 -7.99 -14.66
C PRO A 39 17.11 -7.22 -13.57
N LEU A 40 17.10 -5.88 -13.67
CA LEU A 40 16.35 -5.01 -12.75
C LEU A 40 14.86 -5.34 -12.79
N ALA A 41 14.33 -5.74 -13.95
CA ALA A 41 12.95 -6.22 -14.10
C ALA A 41 12.59 -7.29 -13.07
N MET A 42 13.43 -8.31 -12.86
CA MET A 42 13.15 -9.37 -11.86
C MET A 42 13.09 -8.86 -10.41
N HIS A 43 13.73 -7.72 -10.12
CA HIS A 43 13.76 -7.10 -8.80
C HIS A 43 12.68 -6.00 -8.61
N VAL A 44 12.21 -5.43 -9.71
CA VAL A 44 11.26 -4.32 -9.76
C VAL A 44 9.83 -4.79 -10.07
N GLU A 45 9.63 -5.71 -11.01
CA GLU A 45 8.31 -6.27 -11.38
C GLU A 45 7.63 -6.98 -10.21
N ARG A 46 8.39 -7.65 -9.34
CA ARG A 46 7.83 -8.22 -8.09
C ARG A 46 7.26 -7.16 -7.15
N ARG A 47 7.53 -5.87 -7.40
CA ARG A 47 7.16 -4.74 -6.54
C ARG A 47 6.25 -3.71 -7.21
N LEU A 48 6.01 -3.80 -8.52
CA LEU A 48 5.15 -2.90 -9.28
C LEU A 48 4.17 -3.74 -10.11
N ALA A 49 2.90 -3.77 -9.71
CA ALA A 49 1.84 -4.32 -10.56
C ALA A 49 1.43 -3.25 -11.59
N ALA A 50 1.32 -3.63 -12.88
CA ALA A 50 1.08 -2.69 -13.99
C ALA A 50 -0.20 -1.84 -13.81
N ASP A 51 -1.21 -2.37 -13.12
CA ASP A 51 -2.49 -1.70 -12.88
C ASP A 51 -2.55 -0.96 -11.53
N VAL A 52 -1.39 -0.62 -10.94
CA VAL A 52 -1.29 0.02 -9.63
C VAL A 52 -0.50 1.31 -9.73
N ASN A 53 -1.12 2.40 -9.31
CA ASN A 53 -0.50 3.71 -9.18
C ASN A 53 0.22 3.80 -7.84
N TYR A 54 1.52 4.10 -7.82
CA TYR A 54 2.28 4.23 -6.57
C TYR A 54 2.44 5.70 -6.22
N PHE A 55 2.03 6.12 -5.03
CA PHE A 55 2.17 7.52 -4.59
C PHE A 55 3.62 8.01 -4.60
N GLU A 56 4.58 7.10 -4.44
CA GLU A 56 6.01 7.43 -4.48
C GLU A 56 6.57 7.62 -5.90
N ASN A 57 5.79 7.36 -6.95
CA ASN A 57 6.20 7.60 -8.33
C ASN A 57 5.80 9.02 -8.75
N GLU A 58 6.78 9.88 -9.05
CA GLU A 58 6.62 11.29 -9.43
C GLU A 58 5.78 11.51 -10.69
N HIS A 59 5.64 10.49 -11.54
CA HIS A 59 4.84 10.54 -12.76
C HIS A 59 3.42 9.99 -12.59
N THR A 60 3.03 9.65 -11.36
CA THR A 60 1.68 9.16 -11.09
C THR A 60 0.66 10.28 -11.29
N ASP A 61 -0.37 10.00 -12.07
CA ASP A 61 -1.53 10.90 -12.20
C ASP A 61 -2.34 10.88 -10.89
N LEU A 62 -2.35 12.02 -10.21
CA LEU A 62 -3.08 12.24 -8.96
C LEU A 62 -4.34 13.08 -9.18
N THR A 63 -4.89 13.09 -10.40
CA THR A 63 -6.16 13.74 -10.69
C THR A 63 -7.23 13.26 -9.70
N PRO A 64 -7.93 14.18 -8.99
CA PRO A 64 -8.91 13.81 -8.00
C PRO A 64 -10.06 12.97 -8.57
N HIS A 65 -10.53 12.02 -7.77
CA HIS A 65 -11.68 11.16 -8.05
C HIS A 65 -12.89 11.61 -7.23
N ASP A 66 -14.08 11.56 -7.83
CA ASP A 66 -15.33 11.87 -7.12
C ASP A 66 -15.56 10.97 -5.91
N LEU A 67 -15.22 9.68 -6.04
CA LEU A 67 -15.31 8.69 -4.98
C LEU A 67 -13.96 8.04 -4.69
N VAL A 68 -13.53 8.10 -3.43
CA VAL A 68 -12.36 7.38 -2.92
C VAL A 68 -12.76 6.40 -1.83
N ILE A 69 -12.24 5.18 -1.89
CA ILE A 69 -12.53 4.11 -0.93
C ILE A 69 -11.24 3.70 -0.23
N LEU A 70 -11.34 3.47 1.07
CA LEU A 70 -10.22 3.01 1.86
C LEU A 70 -10.73 2.10 2.98
N GLY A 71 -10.04 0.98 3.21
CA GLY A 71 -10.40 0.00 4.23
C GLY A 71 -9.28 -0.19 5.23
N GLY A 72 -9.64 -0.41 6.50
CA GLY A 72 -8.66 -0.69 7.54
C GLY A 72 -9.28 -0.99 8.89
N THR A 73 -8.46 -1.50 9.81
CA THR A 73 -8.90 -1.66 11.19
C THR A 73 -8.89 -0.33 11.93
N PHE A 74 -7.91 0.54 11.68
CA PHE A 74 -7.73 1.83 12.38
C PHE A 74 -7.63 1.71 13.90
N ASP A 75 -7.10 0.59 14.39
CA ASP A 75 -6.80 0.38 15.81
C ASP A 75 -5.61 1.22 16.23
N HIS A 76 -5.79 1.99 17.32
CA HIS A 76 -4.85 2.98 17.83
C HIS A 76 -4.33 3.88 16.72
N LEU A 77 -5.21 4.70 16.13
CA LEU A 77 -4.96 5.51 14.92
C LEU A 77 -3.56 6.19 14.89
N HIS A 78 -2.60 5.48 14.33
CA HIS A 78 -1.18 5.84 14.33
C HIS A 78 -0.74 6.47 13.00
N ASN A 79 0.52 6.89 12.91
CA ASN A 79 1.02 7.66 11.77
C ASN A 79 0.95 6.91 10.43
N GLY A 80 0.99 5.57 10.45
CA GLY A 80 0.77 4.75 9.25
C GLY A 80 -0.65 4.90 8.69
N HIS A 81 -1.66 4.82 9.56
CA HIS A 81 -3.06 5.07 9.18
C HIS A 81 -3.26 6.52 8.73
N LYS A 82 -2.68 7.48 9.47
CA LYS A 82 -2.79 8.91 9.16
C LYS A 82 -2.22 9.22 7.77
N LYS A 83 -1.03 8.72 7.44
CA LYS A 83 -0.43 8.85 6.11
C LYS A 83 -1.39 8.34 5.02
N LEU A 84 -1.94 7.13 5.20
CA LEU A 84 -2.82 6.53 4.20
C LEU A 84 -4.14 7.31 4.03
N LEU A 85 -4.73 7.75 5.14
CA LEU A 85 -5.93 8.58 5.14
C LEU A 85 -5.66 9.95 4.48
N SER A 86 -4.52 10.60 4.75
CA SER A 86 -4.16 11.87 4.12
C SER A 86 -3.99 11.75 2.61
N LEU A 87 -3.36 10.66 2.14
CA LEU A 87 -3.23 10.39 0.70
C LEU A 87 -4.58 10.15 0.03
N ALA A 88 -5.50 9.48 0.73
CA ALA A 88 -6.87 9.30 0.26
C ALA A 88 -7.65 10.62 0.19
N VAL A 89 -7.46 11.52 1.16
CA VAL A 89 -8.04 12.88 1.12
C VAL A 89 -7.52 13.66 -0.10
N SER A 90 -6.21 13.61 -0.39
CA SER A 90 -5.64 14.33 -1.54
C SER A 90 -6.16 13.85 -2.90
N LEU A 91 -6.64 12.62 -2.98
CA LEU A 91 -7.23 12.04 -4.20
C LEU A 91 -8.74 12.21 -4.29
N CYS A 92 -9.40 12.77 -3.28
CA CYS A 92 -10.86 12.81 -3.21
C CYS A 92 -11.40 14.20 -3.55
N ALA A 93 -12.28 14.27 -4.55
CA ALA A 93 -12.97 15.50 -4.91
C ALA A 93 -14.23 15.74 -4.08
N HIS A 94 -15.00 14.68 -3.76
CA HIS A 94 -16.34 14.85 -3.18
C HIS A 94 -16.67 13.88 -2.03
N ARG A 95 -16.54 12.57 -2.23
CA ARG A 95 -17.06 11.56 -1.29
C ARG A 95 -16.02 10.49 -0.97
N MET A 96 -15.93 10.12 0.30
CA MET A 96 -15.12 9.01 0.77
C MET A 96 -15.95 7.93 1.44
N ILE A 97 -15.72 6.67 1.08
CA ILE A 97 -16.23 5.50 1.82
C ILE A 97 -15.08 4.87 2.59
N ILE A 98 -15.17 4.89 3.92
CA ILE A 98 -14.14 4.31 4.80
C ILE A 98 -14.68 3.07 5.50
N GLY A 99 -14.15 1.91 5.12
CA GLY A 99 -14.48 0.64 5.73
C GLY A 99 -13.67 0.39 7.00
N VAL A 100 -14.34 0.37 8.15
CA VAL A 100 -13.73 0.08 9.46
C VAL A 100 -14.03 -1.36 9.85
N THR A 101 -12.99 -2.18 10.01
CA THR A 101 -13.14 -3.62 10.29
C THR A 101 -13.90 -3.88 11.60
N ALA A 102 -14.90 -4.76 11.55
CA ALA A 102 -15.65 -5.20 12.73
C ALA A 102 -14.80 -6.01 13.70
N ASP A 103 -15.15 -6.00 14.99
CA ASP A 103 -14.42 -6.73 16.02
C ASP A 103 -14.47 -8.26 15.79
N SER A 104 -15.54 -8.78 15.18
CA SER A 104 -15.71 -10.18 14.80
C SER A 104 -14.57 -10.70 13.91
N MET A 105 -14.07 -9.85 13.02
CA MET A 105 -12.97 -10.14 12.08
C MET A 105 -11.58 -10.12 12.75
N LEU A 106 -11.48 -9.66 14.00
CA LEU A 106 -10.21 -9.36 14.67
C LEU A 106 -9.91 -10.29 15.85
N ARG A 107 -10.83 -11.21 16.18
CA ARG A 107 -10.78 -12.08 17.36
C ARG A 107 -9.54 -12.99 17.45
N LYS A 108 -8.85 -13.24 16.32
CA LYS A 108 -7.63 -14.08 16.29
C LYS A 108 -6.33 -13.28 16.47
N LYS A 109 -6.40 -11.95 16.61
CA LYS A 109 -5.20 -11.11 16.77
C LYS A 109 -4.63 -11.23 18.19
N SER A 110 -3.31 -11.09 18.30
CA SER A 110 -2.63 -10.96 19.59
C SER A 110 -3.16 -9.74 20.35
N HIS A 111 -3.39 -9.93 21.65
CA HIS A 111 -3.93 -8.93 22.56
C HIS A 111 -5.24 -8.29 22.06
N ALA A 112 -6.17 -9.11 21.54
CA ALA A 112 -7.45 -8.63 21.03
C ALA A 112 -8.28 -7.88 22.09
N GLU A 113 -8.05 -8.15 23.38
CA GLU A 113 -8.62 -7.42 24.52
C GLU A 113 -8.17 -5.96 24.63
N LEU A 114 -7.06 -5.59 23.95
CA LEU A 114 -6.52 -4.23 23.89
C LEU A 114 -6.94 -3.48 22.61
N LEU A 115 -7.78 -4.10 21.77
CA LEU A 115 -8.34 -3.46 20.59
C LEU A 115 -9.24 -2.28 21.00
N GLU A 116 -9.12 -1.14 20.32
CA GLU A 116 -10.07 -0.05 20.52
C GLU A 116 -11.48 -0.47 20.07
N PRO A 117 -12.54 -0.11 20.84
CA PRO A 117 -13.92 -0.37 20.43
C PRO A 117 -14.22 0.17 19.04
N LEU A 118 -15.03 -0.55 18.25
CA LEU A 118 -15.38 -0.17 16.87
C LEU A 118 -15.78 1.31 16.73
N GLU A 119 -16.68 1.79 17.59
CA GLU A 119 -17.17 3.17 17.53
C GLU A 119 -16.09 4.20 17.86
N ARG A 120 -15.11 3.86 18.70
CA ARG A 120 -13.94 4.71 18.97
C ARG A 120 -13.04 4.79 17.74
N ARG A 121 -12.80 3.67 17.04
CA ARG A 121 -12.02 3.64 15.80
C ARG A 121 -12.69 4.45 14.69
N LYS A 122 -14.01 4.28 14.50
CA LYS A 122 -14.79 5.10 13.55
C LYS A 122 -14.75 6.58 13.89
N SER A 123 -14.92 6.94 15.16
CA SER A 123 -14.90 8.34 15.62
C SER A 123 -13.53 8.97 15.40
N ALA A 124 -12.44 8.24 15.67
CA ALA A 124 -11.08 8.71 15.42
C ALA A 124 -10.81 8.96 13.93
N VAL A 125 -11.25 8.05 13.05
CA VAL A 125 -11.17 8.24 11.59
C VAL A 125 -11.98 9.46 11.16
N ARG A 126 -13.23 9.60 11.64
CA ARG A 126 -14.10 10.75 11.32
C ARG A 126 -13.44 12.06 11.70
N ALA A 127 -12.98 12.16 12.94
CA ALA A 127 -12.35 13.36 13.47
C ALA A 127 -11.10 13.73 12.66
N TYR A 128 -10.26 12.75 12.29
CA TYR A 128 -9.06 13.01 11.52
C TYR A 128 -9.36 13.47 10.09
N LEU A 129 -10.29 12.82 9.39
CA LEU A 129 -10.67 13.21 8.02
C LEU A 129 -11.36 14.58 7.99
N THR A 130 -12.27 14.84 8.93
CA THR A 130 -12.95 16.14 9.05
C THR A 130 -11.95 17.27 9.35
N PHE A 131 -10.91 16.98 10.14
CA PHE A 131 -9.82 17.94 10.40
C PHE A 131 -9.02 18.26 9.13
N LEU A 132 -8.76 17.27 8.27
CA LEU A 132 -8.00 17.48 7.04
C LEU A 132 -8.80 18.19 5.96
N ASN A 133 -10.07 17.81 5.78
CA ASN A 133 -10.98 18.43 4.82
C ASN A 133 -12.44 18.29 5.30
N PRO A 134 -13.05 19.36 5.84
CA PRO A 134 -14.42 19.33 6.32
C PRO A 134 -15.48 19.29 5.21
N ASP A 135 -15.11 19.59 3.96
CA ASP A 135 -16.05 19.67 2.83
C ASP A 135 -16.34 18.28 2.21
N LEU A 136 -15.55 17.25 2.56
CA LEU A 136 -15.76 15.90 2.05
C LEU A 136 -16.97 15.23 2.70
N VAL A 137 -17.75 14.52 1.88
CA VAL A 137 -18.82 13.64 2.35
C VAL A 137 -18.20 12.32 2.85
N LEU A 138 -18.33 12.04 4.15
CA LEU A 138 -17.69 10.90 4.81
C LEU A 138 -18.67 9.79 5.20
N ASP A 139 -18.63 8.69 4.46
CA ASP A 139 -19.35 7.44 4.76
C ASP A 139 -18.43 6.45 5.47
N ILE A 140 -18.47 6.47 6.80
CA ILE A 140 -17.68 5.55 7.63
C ILE A 140 -18.55 4.36 8.00
N VAL A 141 -18.26 3.21 7.40
CA VAL A 141 -19.08 2.00 7.50
C VAL A 141 -18.33 0.88 8.23
N THR A 142 -19.08 -0.01 8.87
CA THR A 142 -18.50 -1.25 9.39
C THR A 142 -18.29 -2.23 8.24
N ILE A 143 -17.15 -2.91 8.18
CA ILE A 143 -16.93 -4.05 7.28
C ILE A 143 -16.79 -5.35 8.08
N GLU A 144 -17.62 -6.32 7.73
CA GLU A 144 -17.70 -7.63 8.40
C GLU A 144 -17.12 -8.77 7.55
N ASP A 145 -16.62 -8.43 6.36
CA ASP A 145 -15.95 -9.31 5.42
C ASP A 145 -14.73 -8.58 4.81
N PRO A 146 -13.80 -9.31 4.13
CA PRO A 146 -12.59 -8.72 3.56
C PRO A 146 -12.81 -7.69 2.44
N PHE A 147 -14.00 -7.62 1.85
CA PHE A 147 -14.28 -6.83 0.65
C PHE A 147 -15.15 -5.60 0.97
N GLY A 148 -16.12 -5.76 1.87
CA GLY A 148 -17.05 -4.71 2.27
C GLY A 148 -17.82 -4.10 1.09
N PRO A 149 -18.12 -2.79 1.10
CA PRO A 149 -18.93 -2.16 0.05
C PRO A 149 -18.22 -2.11 -1.31
N ALA A 150 -16.90 -2.32 -1.35
CA ALA A 150 -16.09 -2.15 -2.56
C ALA A 150 -16.47 -3.11 -3.68
N ILE A 151 -17.17 -4.22 -3.41
CA ILE A 151 -17.62 -5.20 -4.43
C ILE A 151 -19.09 -5.06 -4.83
N VAL A 152 -19.78 -4.01 -4.36
CA VAL A 152 -21.20 -3.76 -4.67
C VAL A 152 -21.49 -2.34 -5.14
N ILE A 153 -20.62 -1.38 -4.88
CA ILE A 153 -20.76 -0.01 -5.40
C ILE A 153 -20.59 0.03 -6.93
N PRO A 154 -21.55 0.59 -7.68
CA PRO A 154 -21.46 0.70 -9.13
C PRO A 154 -20.62 1.89 -9.61
N GLU A 155 -20.38 2.89 -8.77
CA GLU A 155 -19.68 4.12 -9.14
C GLU A 155 -18.22 3.85 -9.51
N ALA A 156 -17.69 4.62 -10.46
CA ALA A 156 -16.27 4.69 -10.71
C ALA A 156 -15.57 5.31 -9.49
N ALA A 157 -14.53 4.66 -8.99
CA ALA A 157 -13.87 5.06 -7.76
C ALA A 157 -12.39 4.69 -7.74
N ALA A 158 -11.63 5.46 -6.96
CA ALA A 158 -10.28 5.10 -6.59
C ALA A 158 -10.27 4.33 -5.27
N MET A 159 -9.32 3.42 -5.11
CA MET A 159 -9.06 2.71 -3.86
C MET A 159 -7.63 2.95 -3.41
N VAL A 160 -7.48 3.41 -2.16
CA VAL A 160 -6.17 3.67 -1.56
C VAL A 160 -5.81 2.53 -0.61
N VAL A 161 -4.63 1.95 -0.84
CA VAL A 161 -4.11 0.80 -0.09
C VAL A 161 -2.64 0.98 0.29
N SER A 162 -2.18 0.23 1.28
CA SER A 162 -0.76 0.04 1.49
C SER A 162 -0.26 -1.14 0.66
N THR A 163 1.06 -1.29 0.53
CA THR A 163 1.64 -2.50 -0.08
C THR A 163 1.23 -3.81 0.63
N GLU A 164 0.78 -3.76 1.89
CA GLU A 164 0.30 -4.94 2.62
C GLU A 164 -1.10 -5.38 2.21
N THR A 165 -1.94 -4.42 1.83
CA THR A 165 -3.34 -4.68 1.45
C THR A 165 -3.54 -4.73 -0.07
N LEU A 166 -2.45 -4.65 -0.85
CA LEU A 166 -2.49 -4.68 -2.31
C LEU A 166 -3.10 -5.96 -2.88
N GLY A 167 -2.80 -7.13 -2.28
CA GLY A 167 -3.41 -8.40 -2.69
C GLY A 167 -4.93 -8.42 -2.50
N GLY A 168 -5.43 -7.73 -1.46
CA GLY A 168 -6.87 -7.55 -1.24
C GLY A 168 -7.52 -6.69 -2.32
N ALA A 169 -6.88 -5.57 -2.70
CA ALA A 169 -7.35 -4.72 -3.80
C ALA A 169 -7.41 -5.45 -5.14
N ALA A 170 -6.39 -6.25 -5.46
CA ALA A 170 -6.38 -7.08 -6.66
C ALA A 170 -7.56 -8.06 -6.67
N LYS A 171 -7.85 -8.71 -5.53
CA LYS A 171 -8.99 -9.62 -5.41
C LYS A 171 -10.33 -8.90 -5.53
N ILE A 172 -10.46 -7.70 -4.97
CA ILE A 172 -11.67 -6.86 -5.12
C ILE A 172 -11.92 -6.55 -6.60
N ASN A 173 -10.90 -6.14 -7.36
CA ASN A 173 -11.06 -5.88 -8.79
C ASN A 173 -11.45 -7.11 -9.60
N SER A 174 -10.92 -8.31 -9.27
CA SER A 174 -11.37 -9.57 -9.88
C SER A 174 -12.85 -9.83 -9.61
N ILE A 175 -13.32 -9.66 -8.37
CA ILE A 175 -14.74 -9.86 -8.02
C ILE A 175 -15.63 -8.81 -8.70
N ARG A 176 -15.17 -7.57 -8.81
CA ARG A 176 -15.91 -6.50 -9.51
C ARG A 176 -16.09 -6.82 -10.98
N GLU A 177 -15.03 -7.27 -11.66
CA GLU A 177 -15.08 -7.68 -13.05
C GLU A 177 -16.02 -8.88 -13.28
N GLU A 178 -15.96 -9.90 -12.41
CA GLU A 178 -16.88 -11.05 -12.42
C GLU A 178 -18.36 -10.61 -12.26
N ARG A 179 -18.61 -9.46 -11.63
CA ARG A 179 -19.94 -8.89 -11.40
C ARG A 179 -20.34 -7.80 -12.40
N GLY A 180 -19.51 -7.54 -13.43
CA GLY A 180 -19.75 -6.50 -14.41
C GLY A 180 -19.63 -5.07 -13.86
N LEU A 181 -18.93 -4.89 -12.74
CA LEU A 181 -18.65 -3.58 -12.14
C LEU A 181 -17.33 -3.00 -12.70
N PRO A 182 -17.21 -1.68 -12.86
CA PRO A 182 -15.95 -1.04 -13.28
C PRO A 182 -14.81 -1.34 -12.30
N LYS A 183 -13.59 -1.58 -12.78
CA LYS A 183 -12.42 -1.72 -11.90
C LYS A 183 -12.18 -0.44 -11.11
N LEU A 184 -11.74 -0.59 -9.86
CA LEU A 184 -11.25 0.51 -9.03
C LEU A 184 -9.86 0.92 -9.52
N HIS A 185 -9.61 2.22 -9.54
CA HIS A 185 -8.26 2.75 -9.78
C HIS A 185 -7.45 2.59 -8.49
N ILE A 186 -6.45 1.70 -8.51
CA ILE A 186 -5.71 1.35 -7.29
C ILE A 186 -4.54 2.30 -7.10
N PHE A 187 -4.48 2.94 -5.93
CA PHE A 187 -3.35 3.74 -5.48
C PHE A 187 -2.71 3.09 -4.26
N ALA A 188 -1.44 2.71 -4.39
CA ALA A 188 -0.67 2.04 -3.35
C ALA A 188 0.39 2.97 -2.75
N CYS A 189 0.51 2.95 -1.43
CA CYS A 189 1.60 3.59 -0.70
C CYS A 189 2.51 2.53 -0.08
N ARG A 190 3.82 2.72 -0.21
CA ARG A 190 4.81 1.84 0.43
C ARG A 190 4.86 2.13 1.93
N ARG A 191 4.98 1.05 2.71
CA ARG A 191 5.37 1.16 4.12
C ARG A 191 6.83 1.61 4.20
N THR A 192 7.06 2.72 4.89
CA THR A 192 8.39 3.22 5.25
C THR A 192 8.70 2.87 6.71
N GLU A 193 9.97 2.72 7.08
CA GLU A 193 10.38 2.39 8.46
C GLU A 193 9.93 3.43 9.51
N SER A 194 9.65 4.67 9.08
CA SER A 194 9.02 5.72 9.89
C SER A 194 7.59 5.39 10.37
N SER A 195 7.02 4.26 9.93
CA SER A 195 5.77 3.67 10.45
C SER A 195 6.02 2.64 11.57
N THR A 196 7.01 2.89 12.43
CA THR A 196 7.51 1.99 13.49
C THR A 196 6.46 1.62 14.55
N LEU A 197 5.32 2.30 14.58
CA LEU A 197 4.17 1.97 15.42
C LEU A 197 3.07 1.37 14.54
N SER A 198 3.04 0.04 14.44
CA SER A 198 1.87 -0.70 13.96
C SER A 198 0.87 -0.90 15.10
N SER A 199 -0.41 -1.17 14.81
CA SER A 199 -1.39 -1.49 15.86
C SER A 199 -0.92 -2.65 16.77
N SER A 200 -0.28 -3.69 16.21
CA SER A 200 0.27 -4.78 17.02
C SER A 200 1.39 -4.30 17.95
N CYS A 201 2.35 -3.51 17.44
CA CYS A 201 3.41 -2.93 18.27
C CYS A 201 2.85 -2.06 19.40
N ILE A 202 1.79 -1.30 19.14
CA ILE A 202 1.12 -0.48 20.17
C ILE A 202 0.48 -1.38 21.24
N ARG A 203 -0.28 -2.41 20.84
CA ARG A 203 -0.90 -3.33 21.79
C ARG A 203 0.14 -4.08 22.64
N ASP A 204 1.24 -4.53 22.04
CA ASP A 204 2.33 -5.20 22.76
C ASP A 204 2.96 -4.28 23.83
N LYS A 205 3.20 -3.00 23.48
CA LYS A 205 3.71 -2.00 24.44
C LYS A 205 2.73 -1.71 25.57
N ILE A 206 1.42 -1.61 25.27
CA ILE A 206 0.37 -1.42 26.29
C ILE A 206 0.32 -2.65 27.21
N ALA A 207 0.35 -3.87 26.66
CA ALA A 207 0.34 -5.10 27.44
C ALA A 207 1.54 -5.19 28.40
N ALA A 208 2.74 -4.85 27.92
CA ALA A 208 3.95 -4.82 28.74
C ALA A 208 3.83 -3.81 29.89
N SER A 209 3.27 -2.62 29.64
CA SER A 209 3.10 -1.58 30.66
C SER A 209 2.09 -1.92 31.76
N ARG A 210 1.13 -2.82 31.49
CA ARG A 210 0.13 -3.29 32.47
C ARG A 210 0.61 -4.46 33.33
N SER A 211 1.75 -5.04 32.98
CA SER A 211 2.36 -6.19 33.67
C SER A 211 3.49 -5.78 34.64
N CYS A 212 3.81 -4.48 34.70
CA CYS A 212 4.70 -3.84 35.67
C CYS A 212 3.87 -3.13 36.74
#